data_AF-A0A7X6DM88-F1
#
_entry.id   AF-A0A7X6DM88-F1
#
_cell.length_a   1.000
_cell.length_b   1.000
_cell.length_c   1.000
_cell.angle_alpha   90.00
_cell.angle_beta   90.00
_cell.angle_gamma   90.00
#
_symmetry.space_group_name_H-M   'P 1'
#
loop_
_entity.id
_entity.type
_entity.pdbx_description
1 polymer ?
#
loop_
_entity_poly.entity_id
_entity_poly.type
_entity_poly.pdbx_seq_one_letter_code
_entity_poly.pdbx_strand_id
1 'polypeptide(L)'
;MDEDFLKKLGDRKGRLKRRLVELNETIEIDLAFAVDRYDDARGHSFFTLEERLQDYQILFQKILDQVDEATTLADLDRTAGRVSYVEDRLDELESQLYNRPRRKRRRPFNLADFFSQFSQNGSETASHGEISSLTQAYQILGVEEGTGMTEVTAAFRRYAKEYHPDARGGDRSTEAELRKVVEAYQMIKQHFAD
;
A
#
# COMPACT_ATOMS: atom_id res chain seq x y z
N MET A 1 -18.61 -4.30 -24.05
CA MET A 1 -17.94 -4.22 -22.74
C MET A 1 -18.11 -5.55 -22.07
N ASP A 2 -17.01 -6.19 -21.65
CA ASP A 2 -17.04 -7.53 -21.03
C ASP A 2 -17.76 -7.52 -19.67
N GLU A 3 -18.64 -8.49 -19.43
CA GLU A 3 -19.33 -8.63 -18.14
C GLU A 3 -18.35 -8.81 -16.97
N ASP A 4 -17.25 -9.53 -17.17
CA ASP A 4 -16.19 -9.72 -16.17
C ASP A 4 -15.52 -8.39 -15.81
N PHE A 5 -15.31 -7.51 -16.80
CA PHE A 5 -14.76 -6.17 -16.57
C PHE A 5 -15.72 -5.30 -15.73
N LEU A 6 -17.01 -5.29 -16.08
CA LEU A 6 -18.02 -4.53 -15.34
C LEU A 6 -18.15 -5.01 -13.89
N LYS A 7 -18.09 -6.34 -13.68
CA LYS A 7 -18.09 -6.94 -12.34
C LYS A 7 -16.86 -6.52 -11.53
N LYS A 8 -15.65 -6.62 -12.10
CA LYS A 8 -14.40 -6.20 -11.44
C LYS A 8 -14.40 -4.72 -11.09
N LEU A 9 -14.91 -3.86 -11.99
CA LEU A 9 -15.06 -2.43 -11.77
C LEU A 9 -16.02 -2.15 -10.61
N GLY A 10 -17.20 -2.79 -10.62
CA GLY A 10 -18.21 -2.67 -9.57
C GLY A 10 -17.69 -3.13 -8.20
N ASP A 11 -17.06 -4.30 -8.12
CA ASP A 11 -16.48 -4.83 -6.89
C ASP A 11 -15.43 -3.88 -6.31
N ARG A 12 -14.60 -3.29 -7.18
CA ARG A 12 -13.54 -2.38 -6.76
C ARG A 12 -14.08 -1.03 -6.28
N LYS A 13 -15.08 -0.47 -6.97
CA LYS A 13 -15.83 0.71 -6.48
C LYS A 13 -16.44 0.44 -5.12
N GLY A 14 -17.13 -0.69 -4.96
CA GLY A 14 -17.79 -1.06 -3.71
C GLY A 14 -16.83 -1.23 -2.53
N ARG A 15 -15.59 -1.72 -2.77
CA ARG A 15 -14.55 -1.77 -1.73
C ARG A 15 -14.06 -0.39 -1.32
N LEU A 16 -13.77 0.48 -2.29
CA LEU A 16 -13.29 1.83 -2.01
C LEU A 16 -14.34 2.67 -1.28
N LYS A 17 -15.61 2.60 -1.70
CA LYS A 17 -16.72 3.28 -1.02
C LYS A 17 -16.88 2.85 0.42
N ARG A 18 -16.91 1.53 0.70
CA ARG A 18 -17.00 1.01 2.06
C ARG A 18 -15.85 1.53 2.93
N ARG A 19 -14.63 1.54 2.39
CA ARG A 19 -13.46 2.03 3.10
C ARG A 19 -13.54 3.52 3.41
N LEU A 20 -14.03 4.33 2.47
CA LEU A 20 -14.24 5.77 2.65
C LEU A 20 -15.29 6.05 3.73
N VAL A 21 -16.37 5.26 3.79
CA VAL A 21 -17.37 5.35 4.86
C VAL A 21 -16.76 5.03 6.23
N GLU A 22 -16.04 3.91 6.35
CA GLU A 22 -15.35 3.53 7.60
C GLU A 22 -14.38 4.63 8.09
N LEU A 23 -13.69 5.29 7.17
CA LEU A 23 -12.77 6.38 7.51
C LEU A 23 -13.53 7.64 7.95
N ASN A 24 -14.65 7.96 7.31
CA ASN A 24 -15.46 9.10 7.71
C ASN A 24 -16.06 8.90 9.11
N GLU A 25 -16.55 7.69 9.42
CA GLU A 25 -17.00 7.32 10.77
C GLU A 25 -15.88 7.49 11.81
N THR A 26 -14.64 7.15 11.45
CA THR A 26 -13.48 7.35 12.32
C THR A 26 -13.21 8.84 12.57
N ILE A 27 -13.26 9.68 11.53
CA ILE A 27 -13.11 11.14 11.68
C ILE A 27 -14.20 11.73 12.57
N GLU A 28 -15.45 11.28 12.45
CA GLU A 28 -16.54 11.79 13.28
C GLU A 28 -16.30 11.48 14.77
N ILE A 29 -15.78 10.29 15.07
CA ILE A 29 -15.37 9.91 16.43
C ILE A 29 -14.19 10.79 16.91
N ASP A 30 -13.20 11.00 16.05
CA ASP A 30 -12.03 11.84 16.37
C ASP A 30 -12.43 13.30 16.61
N LEU A 31 -13.33 13.86 15.79
CA LEU A 31 -13.89 15.20 15.96
C LEU A 31 -14.67 15.32 17.27
N ALA A 32 -15.52 14.34 17.60
CA ALA A 32 -16.25 14.34 18.87
C ALA A 32 -15.29 14.28 20.07
N PHE A 33 -14.28 13.40 20.01
CA PHE A 33 -13.26 13.30 21.04
C PHE A 33 -12.42 14.58 21.17
N ALA A 34 -12.14 15.23 20.04
CA ALA A 34 -11.47 16.52 20.02
C ALA A 34 -12.31 17.56 20.79
N VAL A 35 -13.58 17.74 20.42
CA VAL A 35 -14.48 18.73 21.03
C VAL A 35 -14.62 18.53 22.55
N ASP A 36 -14.74 17.29 23.02
CA ASP A 36 -14.80 16.96 24.45
C ASP A 36 -13.54 17.39 25.24
N ARG A 37 -12.40 17.55 24.55
CA ARG A 37 -11.12 17.95 25.14
C ARG A 37 -10.82 19.44 25.03
N TYR A 38 -11.76 20.23 24.52
CA TYR A 38 -11.63 21.67 24.29
C TYR A 38 -11.35 22.49 25.56
N ASP A 39 -11.83 22.04 26.73
CA ASP A 39 -11.66 22.73 28.02
C ASP A 39 -10.30 22.48 28.71
N ASP A 40 -9.46 21.57 28.20
CA ASP A 40 -8.09 21.36 28.71
C ASP A 40 -7.18 22.53 28.27
N ALA A 41 -6.43 23.13 29.20
CA ALA A 41 -5.65 24.37 29.06
C ALA A 41 -4.46 24.38 28.06
N ARG A 42 -4.54 23.63 26.95
CA ARG A 42 -3.54 23.54 25.85
C ARG A 42 -4.09 24.00 24.49
N GLY A 43 -5.10 24.87 24.50
CA GLY A 43 -5.98 25.22 23.38
C GLY A 43 -5.40 25.93 22.14
N HIS A 44 -4.08 25.95 21.92
CA HIS A 44 -3.51 26.57 20.70
C HIS A 44 -3.23 25.58 19.57
N SER A 45 -3.19 24.28 19.83
CA SER A 45 -3.04 23.24 18.79
C SER A 45 -4.35 22.59 18.36
N PHE A 46 -5.48 22.98 18.97
CA PHE A 46 -6.76 22.28 18.84
C PHE A 46 -7.55 22.69 17.59
N PHE A 47 -7.74 24.00 17.39
CA PHE A 47 -8.45 24.54 16.22
C PHE A 47 -7.83 24.07 14.89
N THR A 48 -6.51 23.90 14.85
CA THR A 48 -5.80 23.40 13.67
C THR A 48 -6.01 21.91 13.43
N LEU A 49 -6.33 21.12 14.46
CA LEU A 49 -6.68 19.70 14.30
C LEU A 49 -8.12 19.52 13.85
N GLU A 50 -9.05 20.28 14.42
CA GLU A 50 -10.45 20.29 14.02
C GLU A 50 -10.62 20.74 12.55
N GLU A 51 -9.98 21.85 12.18
CA GLU A 51 -9.99 22.37 10.80
C GLU A 51 -9.42 21.33 9.81
N ARG A 52 -8.33 20.65 10.18
CA ARG A 52 -7.75 19.58 9.35
C ARG A 52 -8.67 18.38 9.22
N LEU A 53 -9.35 17.97 10.29
CA LEU A 53 -10.30 16.86 10.25
C LEU A 53 -11.50 17.19 9.35
N GLN A 54 -11.99 18.44 9.39
CA GLN A 54 -13.03 18.93 8.47
C GLN A 54 -12.55 18.96 7.00
N ASP A 55 -11.31 19.40 6.75
CA ASP A 55 -10.71 19.34 5.41
C ASP A 55 -10.67 17.90 4.86
N TYR A 56 -10.41 16.91 5.71
CA TYR A 56 -10.42 15.50 5.32
C TYR A 56 -11.83 14.99 4.99
N GLN A 57 -12.88 15.47 5.66
CA GLN A 57 -14.26 15.15 5.27
C GLN A 57 -14.59 15.66 3.87
N ILE A 58 -14.20 16.90 3.55
CA ILE A 58 -14.38 17.48 2.21
C ILE A 58 -13.58 16.67 1.17
N LEU A 59 -12.35 16.30 1.50
CA LEU A 59 -11.51 15.49 0.63
C LEU A 59 -12.11 14.10 0.39
N PHE A 60 -12.69 13.47 1.41
CA PHE A 60 -13.35 12.18 1.25
C PHE A 60 -14.55 12.24 0.34
N GLN A 61 -15.38 13.28 0.44
CA GLN A 61 -16.50 13.45 -0.48
C GLN A 61 -16.00 13.56 -1.92
N LYS A 62 -14.95 14.35 -2.17
CA LYS A 62 -14.34 14.45 -3.51
C LYS A 62 -13.77 13.12 -4.01
N ILE A 63 -13.20 12.29 -3.13
CA ILE A 63 -12.69 10.96 -3.51
C ILE A 63 -13.86 10.00 -3.79
N LEU A 64 -14.96 10.08 -3.03
CA LEU A 64 -16.17 9.30 -3.29
C LEU A 64 -16.74 9.63 -4.67
N ASP A 65 -16.86 10.91 -5.00
CA ASP A 65 -17.34 11.37 -6.30
C ASP A 65 -16.43 10.83 -7.44
N GLN A 66 -15.11 10.86 -7.26
CA GLN A 66 -14.16 10.26 -8.22
C GLN A 66 -14.30 8.74 -8.36
N VAL A 67 -14.60 8.03 -7.27
CA VAL A 67 -14.88 6.58 -7.32
C VAL A 67 -16.17 6.32 -8.08
N ASP A 68 -17.18 7.18 -7.93
CA ASP A 68 -18.44 7.09 -8.65
C ASP A 68 -18.30 7.34 -10.14
N GLU A 69 -17.57 8.39 -10.51
CA GLU A 69 -17.30 8.79 -11.89
C GLU A 69 -16.31 7.87 -12.62
N ALA A 70 -15.51 7.09 -11.89
CA ALA A 70 -14.50 6.22 -12.49
C ALA A 70 -15.11 5.22 -13.49
N THR A 71 -14.66 5.29 -14.74
CA THR A 71 -15.10 4.37 -15.80
C THR A 71 -14.07 3.28 -16.07
N THR A 72 -12.83 3.46 -15.58
CA THR A 72 -11.73 2.53 -15.78
C THR A 72 -11.16 2.01 -14.46
N LEU A 73 -10.48 0.86 -14.50
CA LEU A 73 -9.75 0.32 -13.35
C LEU A 73 -8.55 1.20 -12.96
N ALA A 74 -7.92 1.86 -13.93
CA ALA A 74 -6.80 2.77 -13.68
C ALA A 74 -7.23 4.01 -12.88
N ASP A 75 -8.44 4.53 -13.12
CA ASP A 75 -8.99 5.62 -12.32
C ASP A 75 -9.22 5.17 -10.87
N LEU A 76 -9.69 3.93 -10.67
CA LEU A 76 -9.84 3.34 -9.34
C LEU A 76 -8.49 3.07 -8.64
N ASP A 77 -7.43 2.74 -9.39
CA ASP A 77 -6.08 2.59 -8.83
C ASP A 77 -5.54 3.94 -8.33
N ARG A 78 -5.75 5.02 -9.09
CA ARG A 78 -5.35 6.38 -8.68
C ARG A 78 -6.11 6.86 -7.46
N THR A 79 -7.43 6.64 -7.41
CA THR A 79 -8.23 7.00 -6.22
C THR A 79 -7.84 6.16 -5.01
N ALA A 80 -7.53 4.87 -5.17
CA ALA A 80 -7.00 4.03 -4.09
C ALA A 80 -5.69 4.58 -3.50
N GLY A 81 -4.77 5.07 -4.34
CA GLY A 81 -3.55 5.74 -3.88
C GLY A 81 -3.83 6.99 -3.06
N ARG A 82 -4.82 7.80 -3.48
CA ARG A 82 -5.27 8.99 -2.73
C ARG A 82 -5.89 8.62 -1.38
N VAL A 83 -6.71 7.57 -1.33
CA VAL A 83 -7.26 7.06 -0.06
C VAL A 83 -6.12 6.68 0.89
N SER A 84 -5.13 5.93 0.40
CA SER A 84 -3.97 5.54 1.23
C SER A 84 -3.20 6.74 1.78
N TYR A 85 -3.03 7.81 0.98
CA TYR A 85 -2.39 9.04 1.45
C TYR A 85 -3.20 9.71 2.58
N VAL A 86 -4.52 9.79 2.43
CA VAL A 86 -5.40 10.36 3.45
C VAL A 86 -5.37 9.53 4.72
N GLU A 87 -5.41 8.20 4.61
CA GLU A 87 -5.29 7.30 5.77
C GLU A 87 -3.99 7.54 6.56
N ASP A 88 -2.86 7.70 5.88
CA ASP A 88 -1.57 7.94 6.54
C ASP A 88 -1.56 9.28 7.30
N ARG A 89 -2.27 10.30 6.79
CA ARG A 89 -2.39 11.60 7.43
C ARG A 89 -3.36 11.61 8.60
N LEU A 90 -4.47 10.87 8.50
CA LEU A 90 -5.34 10.64 9.65
C LEU A 90 -4.60 9.88 10.75
N ASP A 91 -3.79 8.90 10.36
CA ASP A 91 -2.66 8.31 11.11
C ASP A 91 -1.98 9.25 12.10
N GLU A 92 -1.42 10.28 11.49
CA GLU A 92 -0.61 11.30 12.15
C GLU A 92 -1.44 12.20 13.06
N LEU A 93 -2.66 12.55 12.66
CA LEU A 93 -3.58 13.35 13.47
C LEU A 93 -4.11 12.58 14.69
N GLU A 94 -4.54 11.33 14.50
CA GLU A 94 -4.98 10.45 15.60
C GLU A 94 -3.86 10.27 16.63
N SER A 95 -2.61 10.10 16.18
CA SER A 95 -1.46 9.98 17.06
C SER A 95 -1.28 11.22 17.95
N GLN A 96 -1.45 12.42 17.37
CA GLN A 96 -1.39 13.68 18.10
C GLN A 96 -2.59 13.85 19.05
N LEU A 97 -3.80 13.53 18.57
CA LEU A 97 -5.06 13.68 19.30
C LEU A 97 -5.14 12.76 20.52
N TYR A 98 -4.79 11.48 20.34
CA TYR A 98 -4.86 10.47 21.40
C TYR A 98 -3.54 10.32 22.18
N ASN A 99 -2.50 11.07 21.84
CA ASN A 99 -1.15 10.92 22.37
C ASN A 99 -0.68 9.45 22.38
N ARG A 100 -0.97 8.76 21.26
CA ARG A 100 -0.69 7.33 21.06
C ARG A 100 0.35 7.16 19.96
N PRO A 101 1.19 6.12 19.99
CA PRO A 101 2.07 5.83 18.87
C PRO A 101 1.24 5.56 17.60
N ARG A 102 1.72 6.06 16.45
CA ARG A 102 1.13 5.78 15.14
C ARG A 102 0.94 4.28 14.96
N ARG A 103 -0.26 3.88 14.54
CA ARG A 103 -0.55 2.52 14.14
C ARG A 103 0.20 2.29 12.83
N LYS A 104 1.38 1.65 12.89
CA LYS A 104 2.07 1.15 11.69
C LYS A 104 1.12 0.19 10.96
N ARG A 105 0.28 0.69 10.05
CA ARG A 105 -0.46 -0.16 9.15
C ARG A 105 0.57 -0.85 8.27
N ARG A 106 0.44 -2.17 8.14
CA ARG A 106 1.11 -2.93 7.09
C ARG A 106 0.54 -2.41 5.77
N ARG A 107 1.15 -1.37 5.20
CA ARG A 107 0.86 -0.89 3.85
C ARG A 107 0.85 -2.13 2.93
N PRO A 108 -0.18 -2.33 2.08
CA PRO A 108 -0.12 -3.39 1.10
C PRO A 108 1.15 -3.17 0.27
N PHE A 109 1.99 -4.19 0.20
CA PHE A 109 3.32 -4.12 -0.40
C PHE A 109 3.24 -3.55 -1.83
N ASN A 110 3.68 -2.30 -2.00
CA ASN A 110 3.73 -1.63 -3.30
C ASN A 110 5.06 -1.98 -3.98
N LEU A 111 4.98 -2.65 -5.12
CA LEU A 111 6.14 -3.14 -5.86
C LEU A 111 7.07 -1.98 -6.28
N ALA A 112 6.50 -0.85 -6.71
CA ALA A 112 7.29 0.28 -7.20
C ALA A 112 8.12 0.94 -6.08
N ASP A 113 7.53 1.10 -4.89
CA ASP A 113 8.22 1.66 -3.72
C ASP A 113 9.27 0.69 -3.17
N PHE A 114 8.98 -0.63 -3.23
CA PHE A 114 9.95 -1.65 -2.84
C PHE A 114 11.22 -1.60 -3.72
N PHE A 115 11.08 -1.53 -5.05
CA PHE A 115 12.24 -1.48 -5.96
C PHE A 115 13.06 -0.19 -5.81
N SER A 116 12.41 0.96 -5.58
CA SER A 116 13.13 2.23 -5.39
C SER A 116 13.94 2.25 -4.08
N GLN A 117 13.37 1.72 -2.99
CA GLN A 117 14.02 1.65 -1.69
C GLN A 117 15.12 0.58 -1.62
N PHE A 118 14.95 -0.55 -2.33
CA PHE A 118 15.97 -1.61 -2.42
C PHE A 118 17.16 -1.18 -3.32
N SER A 119 16.90 -0.40 -4.37
CA SER A 119 17.95 0.13 -5.27
C SER A 119 18.80 1.23 -4.61
N GLN A 120 18.22 2.10 -3.77
CA GLN A 120 18.97 3.16 -3.08
C GLN A 120 19.83 2.67 -1.90
N ASN A 121 19.48 1.54 -1.26
CA ASN A 121 20.19 1.00 -0.10
C ASN A 121 21.11 -0.19 -0.41
N GLY A 122 21.07 -0.73 -1.64
CA GLY A 122 21.92 -1.82 -2.08
C GLY A 122 23.30 -1.33 -2.50
N SER A 123 24.30 -1.54 -1.65
CA SER A 123 25.72 -1.40 -2.01
C SER A 123 26.08 -2.29 -3.21
N GLU A 124 26.74 -1.72 -4.21
CA GLU A 124 27.20 -2.30 -5.49
C GLU A 124 28.21 -3.48 -5.40
N THR A 125 28.28 -4.19 -4.29
CA THR A 125 29.26 -5.29 -4.12
C THR A 125 28.58 -6.55 -3.62
N ALA A 126 28.08 -7.38 -4.56
CA ALA A 126 28.25 -8.84 -4.62
C ALA A 126 27.21 -9.50 -5.54
N SER A 127 27.73 -10.20 -6.56
CA SER A 127 27.11 -11.26 -7.39
C SER A 127 25.79 -10.95 -8.10
N HIS A 128 25.86 -10.21 -9.21
CA HIS A 128 24.98 -10.50 -10.35
C HIS A 128 25.37 -11.88 -10.89
N GLY A 129 24.47 -12.88 -10.84
CA GLY A 129 24.67 -14.10 -11.64
C GLY A 129 24.32 -15.45 -11.02
N GLU A 130 23.43 -15.56 -10.04
CA GLU A 130 23.04 -16.89 -9.51
C GLU A 130 21.84 -17.53 -10.24
N ILE A 131 21.07 -16.76 -11.03
CA ILE A 131 19.92 -17.28 -11.80
C ILE A 131 20.30 -17.38 -13.27
N SER A 132 20.45 -18.63 -13.73
CA SER A 132 20.96 -18.95 -15.06
C SER A 132 19.87 -19.32 -16.07
N SER A 133 18.64 -19.57 -15.62
CA SER A 133 17.53 -19.98 -16.50
C SER A 133 16.16 -19.54 -15.97
N LEU A 134 15.17 -19.42 -16.87
CA LEU A 134 13.78 -19.14 -16.51
C LEU A 134 13.19 -20.22 -15.60
N THR A 135 13.50 -21.49 -15.88
CA THR A 135 13.15 -22.63 -15.03
C THR A 135 13.60 -22.41 -13.58
N GLN A 136 14.84 -21.98 -13.38
CA GLN A 136 15.37 -21.67 -12.04
C GLN A 136 14.64 -20.47 -11.40
N ALA A 137 14.26 -19.47 -12.20
CA ALA A 137 13.48 -18.33 -11.70
C ALA A 137 12.08 -18.74 -11.19
N TYR A 138 11.36 -19.60 -11.93
CA TYR A 138 10.06 -20.14 -11.49
C TYR A 138 10.20 -20.99 -10.21
N GLN A 139 11.26 -21.81 -10.13
CA GLN A 139 11.56 -22.59 -8.92
C GLN A 139 11.84 -21.71 -7.70
N ILE A 140 12.61 -20.62 -7.85
CA ILE A 140 12.90 -19.67 -6.76
C ILE A 140 11.61 -19.00 -6.27
N LEU A 141 10.67 -18.67 -7.17
CA LEU A 141 9.36 -18.15 -6.81
C LEU A 141 8.36 -19.24 -6.38
N GLY A 142 8.76 -20.51 -6.37
CA GLY A 142 7.91 -21.63 -5.96
C GLY A 142 6.61 -21.74 -6.76
N VAL A 143 6.67 -21.42 -8.04
CA VAL A 143 5.55 -21.47 -9.00
C VAL A 143 5.92 -22.38 -10.17
N GLU A 144 4.92 -22.90 -10.88
CA GLU A 144 5.15 -23.79 -12.02
C GLU A 144 5.68 -23.00 -13.24
N GLU A 145 6.44 -23.66 -14.09
CA GLU A 145 6.93 -23.06 -15.32
C GLU A 145 5.75 -22.74 -16.25
N GLY A 146 5.69 -21.49 -16.74
CA GLY A 146 4.58 -21.02 -17.57
C GLY A 146 3.36 -20.54 -16.77
N THR A 147 3.44 -20.50 -15.44
CA THR A 147 2.43 -19.83 -14.61
C THR A 147 2.26 -18.35 -15.01
N GLY A 148 1.02 -17.88 -15.09
CA GLY A 148 0.70 -16.52 -15.50
C GLY A 148 1.27 -15.45 -14.58
N MET A 149 1.55 -14.26 -15.14
CA MET A 149 2.18 -13.14 -14.43
C MET A 149 1.46 -12.71 -13.15
N THR A 150 0.13 -12.92 -13.07
CA THR A 150 -0.67 -12.64 -11.86
C THR A 150 -0.25 -13.49 -10.67
N GLU A 151 -0.01 -14.77 -10.89
CA GLU A 151 0.41 -15.72 -9.85
C GLU A 151 1.90 -15.57 -9.51
N VAL A 152 2.75 -15.34 -10.52
CA VAL A 152 4.17 -14.99 -10.35
C VAL A 152 4.30 -13.75 -9.45
N THR A 153 3.50 -12.71 -9.70
CA THR A 153 3.49 -11.49 -8.90
C THR A 153 2.97 -11.74 -7.48
N ALA A 154 1.99 -12.63 -7.30
CA ALA A 154 1.48 -12.99 -5.98
C ALA A 154 2.53 -13.73 -5.15
N ALA A 155 3.25 -14.68 -5.76
CA ALA A 155 4.34 -15.42 -5.13
C ALA A 155 5.51 -14.49 -4.75
N PHE A 156 5.89 -13.59 -5.65
CA PHE A 156 6.91 -12.56 -5.37
C PHE A 156 6.54 -11.71 -4.14
N ARG A 157 5.31 -11.20 -4.06
CA ARG A 157 4.86 -10.40 -2.91
C ARG A 157 4.92 -11.16 -1.58
N ARG A 158 4.65 -12.47 -1.61
CA ARG A 158 4.73 -13.34 -0.43
C ARG A 158 6.16 -13.42 0.09
N TYR A 159 7.10 -13.84 -0.76
CA TYR A 159 8.51 -13.98 -0.39
C TYR A 159 9.18 -12.65 -0.08
N ALA A 160 8.84 -11.59 -0.81
CA ALA A 160 9.40 -10.26 -0.55
C ALA A 160 9.02 -9.76 0.85
N LYS A 161 7.79 -10.02 1.30
CA LYS A 161 7.35 -9.69 2.67
C LYS A 161 8.03 -10.56 3.73
N GLU A 162 8.32 -11.82 3.42
CA GLU A 162 8.96 -12.77 4.34
C GLU A 162 10.43 -12.43 4.59
N TYR A 163 11.15 -12.04 3.54
CA TYR A 163 12.58 -11.74 3.60
C TYR A 163 12.91 -10.25 3.82
N HIS A 164 11.91 -9.37 3.91
CA HIS A 164 12.14 -7.93 4.12
C HIS A 164 12.66 -7.63 5.54
N PRO A 165 13.73 -6.82 5.71
CA PRO A 165 14.26 -6.46 7.02
C PRO A 165 13.22 -5.77 7.92
N ASP A 166 12.38 -4.85 7.40
CA ASP A 166 11.27 -4.27 8.19
C ASP A 166 10.29 -5.30 8.75
N ALA A 167 10.02 -6.39 8.02
CA ALA A 167 9.13 -7.44 8.51
C ALA A 167 9.80 -8.31 9.59
N ARG A 168 11.14 -8.32 9.61
CA ARG A 168 12.00 -9.07 10.53
C ARG A 168 12.63 -8.20 11.61
N GLY A 169 12.10 -7.00 11.86
CA GLY A 169 12.59 -6.11 12.92
C GLY A 169 13.99 -5.53 12.68
N GLY A 170 14.42 -5.43 11.42
CA GLY A 170 15.72 -4.89 11.01
C GLY A 170 16.79 -5.94 10.74
N ASP A 171 16.48 -7.23 10.91
CA ASP A 171 17.37 -8.35 10.58
C ASP A 171 17.60 -8.45 9.07
N ARG A 172 18.86 -8.27 8.65
CA ARG A 172 19.31 -8.32 7.24
C ARG A 172 19.84 -9.68 6.81
N SER A 173 19.77 -10.70 7.67
CA SER A 173 20.27 -12.04 7.35
C SER A 173 19.65 -12.66 6.10
N THR A 174 18.40 -12.28 5.76
CA THR A 174 17.67 -12.80 4.59
C THR A 174 17.73 -11.92 3.33
N GLU A 175 18.62 -10.92 3.33
CA GLU A 175 18.73 -9.99 2.19
C GLU A 175 19.23 -10.69 0.92
N ALA A 176 20.06 -11.73 1.06
CA ALA A 176 20.54 -12.54 -0.06
C ALA A 176 19.40 -13.29 -0.75
N GLU A 177 18.52 -13.93 0.02
CA GLU A 177 17.32 -14.61 -0.48
C GLU A 177 16.34 -13.62 -1.12
N LEU A 178 16.16 -12.44 -0.50
CA LEU A 178 15.35 -11.37 -1.07
C LEU A 178 15.88 -10.95 -2.45
N ARG A 179 17.20 -10.81 -2.61
CA ARG A 179 17.83 -10.45 -3.90
C ARG A 179 17.57 -11.52 -4.97
N LYS A 180 17.65 -12.81 -4.64
CA LYS A 180 17.33 -13.91 -5.58
C LYS A 180 15.86 -13.87 -6.04
N VAL A 181 14.94 -13.62 -5.11
CA VAL A 181 13.51 -13.49 -5.40
C VAL A 181 13.23 -12.31 -6.34
N VAL A 182 13.95 -11.20 -6.14
CA VAL A 182 13.88 -9.99 -6.98
C VAL A 182 14.40 -10.26 -8.40
N GLU A 183 15.58 -10.87 -8.53
CA GLU A 183 16.15 -11.23 -9.83
C GLU A 183 15.27 -12.22 -10.60
N ALA A 184 14.74 -13.25 -9.93
CA ALA A 184 13.83 -14.25 -10.52
C ALA A 184 12.59 -13.58 -11.14
N TYR A 185 11.96 -12.68 -10.38
CA TYR A 185 10.78 -11.94 -10.85
C TYR A 185 11.10 -11.04 -12.05
N GLN A 186 12.25 -10.37 -12.05
CA GLN A 186 12.66 -9.52 -13.18
C GLN A 186 12.88 -10.33 -14.46
N MET A 187 13.54 -11.49 -14.37
CA MET A 187 13.78 -12.37 -15.51
C MET A 187 12.47 -12.89 -16.11
N ILE A 188 11.54 -13.37 -15.28
CA ILE A 188 10.22 -13.83 -15.74
C ILE A 188 9.45 -12.66 -16.37
N LYS A 189 9.48 -11.49 -15.73
CA LYS A 189 8.81 -10.29 -16.26
C LYS A 189 9.34 -9.86 -17.63
N GLN A 190 10.66 -9.93 -17.84
CA GLN A 190 11.29 -9.62 -19.14
C GLN A 190 10.80 -10.58 -20.22
N HIS A 191 10.79 -11.89 -19.93
CA HIS A 191 10.27 -12.90 -20.85
C HIS A 191 8.79 -12.71 -21.22
N PHE A 192 7.95 -12.16 -20.34
CA PHE A 192 6.56 -11.84 -20.66
C PHE A 192 6.39 -10.52 -21.43
N ALA A 193 7.43 -9.69 -21.49
CA ALA A 193 7.43 -8.41 -22.19
C ALA A 193 8.02 -8.51 -23.61
N ASP A 194 8.81 -9.56 -23.88
CA ASP A 194 9.33 -9.96 -25.19
C ASP A 194 8.28 -10.77 -26.00
#